data_AF-A0A0R1VTV7-F1
#
_entry.id   AF-A0A0R1VTV7-F1
#
_cell.length_a   1.000
_cell.length_b   1.000
_cell.length_c   1.000
_cell.angle_alpha   90.00
_cell.angle_beta   90.00
_cell.angle_gamma   90.00
#
_symmetry.space_group_name_H-M   'P 1'
#
loop_
_entity.id
_entity.type
_entity.pdbx_description
1 polymer ?
#
loop_
_entity_poly.entity_id
_entity_poly.type
_entity_poly.pdbx_seq_one_letter_code
_entity_poly.pdbx_strand_id
1 'polypeptide(L)'
;MDQEIDDLLGDYHQRYFGTGYKKIRHSILVFEKGNDGWRGKAKVSQLRNWSVKKGKSLKQHLSSIDALVTSVLFSSKVIKSIYPEVKVSEMILSGFTLAMGSTPVTELNNVDVCLRVVSHSGDHYFVRGNVENMRVQLTFYYLKKS
;
A
#
# COMPACT_ATOMS: atom_id res chain seq x y z
N MET A 1 -11.31 -26.62 -24.98
CA MET A 1 -9.93 -26.89 -24.52
C MET A 1 -9.66 -25.81 -23.50
N ASP A 2 -9.81 -26.16 -22.23
CA ASP A 2 -9.61 -25.22 -21.13
C ASP A 2 -8.12 -24.92 -21.06
N GLN A 3 -7.72 -23.70 -21.39
CA GLN A 3 -6.36 -23.25 -21.13
C GLN A 3 -6.25 -22.96 -19.64
N GLU A 4 -5.33 -23.64 -18.95
CA GLU A 4 -5.08 -23.32 -17.55
C GLU A 4 -4.48 -21.90 -17.46
N ILE A 5 -4.82 -21.18 -16.40
CA ILE A 5 -4.35 -19.81 -16.16
C ILE A 5 -2.82 -19.70 -16.22
N ASP A 6 -2.13 -20.78 -15.88
CA ASP A 6 -0.68 -20.87 -15.88
C ASP A 6 -0.08 -21.02 -17.29
N ASP A 7 -0.81 -21.59 -18.26
CA ASP A 7 -0.39 -21.59 -19.67
C ASP A 7 -0.41 -20.18 -20.27
N LEU A 8 -1.34 -19.34 -19.80
CA LEU A 8 -1.52 -17.97 -20.28
C LEU A 8 -0.58 -16.96 -19.61
N LEU A 9 -0.27 -17.18 -18.33
CA LEU A 9 0.41 -16.19 -17.50
C LEU A 9 1.80 -16.63 -17.02
N GLY A 10 2.13 -17.92 -17.09
CA GLY A 10 3.34 -18.54 -16.57
C GLY A 10 3.15 -19.16 -15.18
N ASP A 11 4.21 -19.79 -14.64
CA ASP A 11 4.21 -20.48 -13.34
C ASP A 11 3.67 -19.61 -12.19
N TYR A 12 2.60 -20.06 -11.54
CA TYR A 12 1.97 -19.44 -10.37
C TYR A 12 2.98 -19.06 -9.27
N HIS A 13 3.96 -19.92 -8.97
CA HIS A 13 4.92 -19.69 -7.89
C HIS A 13 5.90 -18.55 -8.18
N GLN A 14 6.01 -18.13 -9.43
CA GLN A 14 6.95 -17.12 -9.87
C GLN A 14 6.29 -15.75 -10.11
N ARG A 15 4.97 -15.69 -10.24
CA ARG A 15 4.24 -14.45 -10.57
C ARG A 15 3.82 -13.66 -9.34
N TYR A 16 3.71 -12.34 -9.49
CA TYR A 16 3.31 -11.44 -8.41
C TYR A 16 1.99 -11.85 -7.73
N PHE A 17 0.92 -12.04 -8.49
CA PHE A 17 -0.41 -12.39 -7.95
C PHE A 17 -0.56 -13.86 -7.52
N GLY A 18 0.46 -14.70 -7.74
CA GLY A 18 0.48 -16.07 -7.22
C GLY A 18 1.07 -16.11 -5.82
N THR A 19 2.40 -16.06 -5.71
CA THR A 19 3.09 -15.98 -4.41
C THR A 19 4.06 -14.79 -4.30
N GLY A 20 4.31 -14.08 -5.40
CA GLY A 20 5.29 -13.00 -5.43
C GLY A 20 4.95 -11.85 -4.47
N TYR A 21 3.67 -11.50 -4.29
CA TYR A 21 3.25 -10.43 -3.38
C TYR A 21 3.69 -10.66 -1.93
N LYS A 22 3.79 -11.93 -1.49
CA LYS A 22 4.28 -12.28 -0.14
C LYS A 22 5.78 -12.04 0.04
N LYS A 23 6.52 -11.93 -1.06
CA LYS A 23 7.98 -11.71 -1.07
C LYS A 23 8.33 -10.22 -1.17
N ILE A 24 7.34 -9.35 -1.36
CA ILE A 24 7.55 -7.90 -1.40
C ILE A 24 7.72 -7.35 0.01
N ARG A 25 8.72 -6.49 0.18
CA ARG A 25 8.95 -5.69 1.38
C ARG A 25 8.61 -4.23 1.10
N HIS A 26 7.93 -3.61 2.06
CA HIS A 26 7.58 -2.19 2.04
C HIS A 26 8.31 -1.48 3.19
N SER A 27 8.81 -0.28 2.93
CA SER A 27 9.53 0.52 3.94
C SER A 27 9.23 2.00 3.75
N ILE A 28 9.10 2.74 4.86
CA ILE A 28 8.94 4.20 4.84
C ILE A 28 10.32 4.82 5.06
N LEU A 29 10.82 5.52 4.04
CA LEU A 29 12.15 6.15 4.02
C LEU A 29 12.12 7.55 4.63
N VAL A 30 11.10 8.34 4.27
CA VAL A 30 10.92 9.73 4.73
C VAL A 30 9.52 9.85 5.32
N PHE A 31 9.40 10.58 6.42
CA PHE A 31 8.12 10.84 7.09
C PHE A 31 8.17 12.22 7.75
N GLU A 32 7.38 13.15 7.22
CA GLU A 32 7.42 14.55 7.62
C GLU A 32 6.01 15.13 7.70
N LYS A 33 5.82 16.09 8.63
CA LYS A 33 4.59 16.89 8.68
C LYS A 33 4.65 17.97 7.61
N GLY A 34 3.63 18.03 6.76
CA GLY A 34 3.42 19.10 5.79
C GLY A 34 2.25 20.01 6.17
N ASN A 35 1.95 20.99 5.32
CA ASN A 35 0.86 21.96 5.56
C ASN A 35 -0.53 21.29 5.59
N ASP A 36 -0.77 20.32 4.70
CA ASP A 36 -2.07 19.67 4.53
C ASP A 36 -2.13 18.23 5.06
N GLY A 37 -1.22 17.86 5.97
CA GLY A 37 -1.13 16.52 6.54
C GLY A 37 0.30 16.04 6.68
N TRP A 38 0.56 14.82 6.23
CA TRP A 38 1.85 14.16 6.33
C TRP A 38 2.29 13.69 4.95
N ARG A 39 3.58 13.89 4.67
CA ARG A 39 4.20 13.53 3.39
C ARG A 39 5.46 12.72 3.61
N GLY A 40 5.86 11.97 2.61
CA GLY A 40 7.08 11.19 2.71
C GLY A 40 7.31 10.31 1.49
N LYS A 41 8.33 9.47 1.63
CA LYS A 41 8.81 8.56 0.61
C LYS A 41 8.79 7.14 1.13
N ALA A 42 8.38 6.21 0.30
CA ALA A 42 8.38 4.79 0.57
C ALA A 42 9.20 4.03 -0.48
N LYS A 43 9.59 2.82 -0.11
CA LYS A 43 10.25 1.87 -1.00
C LYS A 43 9.54 0.54 -0.98
N VAL A 44 9.33 0.00 -2.18
CA VAL A 44 8.76 -1.31 -2.48
C VAL A 44 9.84 -2.15 -3.15
N SER A 45 10.16 -3.31 -2.59
CA SER A 45 11.23 -4.16 -3.13
C SER A 45 10.88 -4.69 -4.53
N GLN A 46 11.88 -4.90 -5.36
CA GLN A 46 11.70 -5.47 -6.70
C GLN A 46 11.83 -7.00 -6.71
N LEU A 47 11.10 -7.66 -7.61
CA LEU A 47 11.24 -9.07 -7.94
C LEU A 47 11.76 -9.24 -9.36
N ARG A 48 12.73 -10.14 -9.54
CA ARG A 48 13.33 -10.43 -10.86
C ARG A 48 12.33 -11.01 -11.86
N ASN A 49 11.29 -11.73 -11.39
CA ASN A 49 10.30 -12.41 -12.24
C ASN A 49 8.86 -11.91 -11.99
N TRP A 50 8.69 -10.60 -11.76
CA TRP A 50 7.40 -10.02 -11.37
C TRP A 50 6.20 -10.48 -12.22
N SER A 51 6.32 -10.42 -13.55
CA SER A 51 5.30 -10.90 -14.49
C SER A 51 5.90 -11.09 -15.89
N VAL A 52 5.49 -12.16 -16.58
CA VAL A 52 5.80 -12.41 -17.98
C VAL A 52 4.50 -12.34 -18.78
N LYS A 53 4.48 -11.61 -19.90
CA LYS A 53 3.33 -11.55 -20.81
C LYS A 53 3.81 -11.84 -22.23
N LYS A 54 3.26 -12.90 -22.84
CA LYS A 54 3.65 -13.36 -24.19
C LYS A 54 5.16 -13.53 -24.35
N GLY A 55 5.82 -14.15 -23.37
CA GLY A 55 7.27 -14.38 -23.37
C GLY A 55 8.15 -13.16 -23.07
N LYS A 56 7.58 -11.97 -22.82
CA LYS A 56 8.33 -10.76 -22.42
C LYS A 56 8.15 -10.48 -20.94
N SER A 57 9.25 -10.24 -20.23
CA SER A 57 9.20 -9.77 -18.84
C SER A 57 8.63 -8.35 -18.79
N LEU A 58 7.60 -8.15 -17.96
CA LEU A 58 7.04 -6.83 -17.69
C LEU A 58 7.85 -6.15 -16.59
N LYS A 59 8.09 -4.84 -16.76
CA LYS A 59 8.66 -4.02 -15.68
C LYS A 59 7.69 -4.00 -14.50
N GLN A 60 8.20 -4.28 -13.32
CA GLN A 60 7.42 -4.17 -12.09
C GLN A 60 6.91 -2.73 -11.93
N HIS A 61 5.65 -2.61 -11.53
CA HIS A 61 5.02 -1.36 -11.21
C HIS A 61 4.34 -1.47 -9.84
N LEU A 62 4.07 -0.33 -9.23
CA LEU A 62 3.37 -0.24 -7.97
C LEU A 62 1.97 -0.83 -8.13
N SER A 63 1.67 -1.92 -7.43
CA SER A 63 0.35 -2.54 -7.48
C SER A 63 -0.62 -1.86 -6.52
N SER A 64 -1.92 -2.19 -6.62
CA SER A 64 -2.92 -1.80 -5.63
C SER A 64 -2.63 -2.35 -4.23
N ILE A 65 -2.06 -3.56 -4.13
CA ILE A 65 -1.63 -4.15 -2.86
C ILE A 65 -0.47 -3.33 -2.28
N ASP A 66 0.49 -2.94 -3.12
CA ASP A 66 1.63 -2.15 -2.66
C ASP A 66 1.19 -0.77 -2.16
N ALA A 67 0.25 -0.12 -2.84
CA ALA A 67 -0.35 1.13 -2.40
C ALA A 67 -1.13 0.97 -1.09
N LEU A 68 -1.89 -0.12 -0.93
CA LEU A 68 -2.63 -0.40 0.30
C LEU A 68 -1.68 -0.64 1.49
N VAL A 69 -0.69 -1.52 1.34
CA VAL A 69 0.27 -1.82 2.42
C VAL A 69 1.08 -0.57 2.79
N THR A 70 1.56 0.18 1.78
CA THR A 70 2.29 1.44 2.00
C THR A 70 1.44 2.46 2.75
N SER A 71 0.18 2.61 2.36
CA SER A 71 -0.72 3.56 3.02
C SER A 71 -1.08 3.16 4.44
N VAL A 72 -1.22 1.87 4.74
CA VAL A 72 -1.42 1.36 6.12
C VAL A 72 -0.20 1.63 7.00
N LEU A 73 1.00 1.31 6.50
CA LEU A 73 2.25 1.56 7.22
C LEU A 73 2.46 3.06 7.50
N PHE A 74 2.19 3.90 6.51
CA PHE A 74 2.31 5.34 6.65
C PHE A 74 1.24 5.90 7.60
N SER A 75 -0.01 5.45 7.49
CA SER A 75 -1.11 5.85 8.38
C SER A 75 -0.82 5.51 9.83
N SER A 76 -0.20 4.37 10.09
CA SER A 76 0.22 3.97 11.44
C SER A 76 1.15 5.01 12.08
N LYS A 77 2.12 5.54 11.31
CA LYS A 77 2.99 6.63 11.75
C LYS A 77 2.21 7.92 11.96
N VAL A 78 1.36 8.29 11.01
CA VAL A 78 0.49 9.49 11.09
C VAL A 78 -0.35 9.49 12.36
N ILE A 79 -1.08 8.40 12.60
CA ILE A 79 -1.99 8.25 13.74
C ILE A 79 -1.19 8.30 15.04
N LYS A 80 -0.07 7.58 15.14
CA LYS A 80 0.79 7.62 16.32
C LYS A 80 1.37 9.01 16.61
N SER A 81 1.67 9.79 15.57
CA SER A 81 2.17 11.16 15.72
C SER A 81 1.09 12.16 16.15
N ILE A 82 -0.18 11.92 15.82
CA ILE A 82 -1.30 12.79 16.22
C ILE A 82 -1.89 12.35 17.58
N TYR A 83 -1.95 11.04 17.82
CA TYR A 83 -2.54 10.38 18.98
C TYR A 83 -1.51 9.43 19.61
N PRO A 84 -0.54 9.95 20.40
CA PRO A 84 0.55 9.17 20.97
C PRO A 84 0.09 8.03 21.90
N GLU A 85 -1.10 8.13 22.46
CA GLU A 85 -1.74 7.13 23.31
C GLU A 85 -2.22 5.89 22.54
N VAL A 86 -2.45 6.03 21.23
CA VAL A 86 -2.94 4.92 20.40
C VAL A 86 -1.84 3.88 20.22
N LYS A 87 -2.16 2.62 20.52
CA LYS A 87 -1.32 1.47 20.20
C LYS A 87 -1.66 0.99 18.79
N VAL A 88 -0.78 1.24 17.84
CA VAL A 88 -0.95 0.81 16.43
C VAL A 88 -1.20 -0.70 16.32
N SER A 89 -0.62 -1.51 17.21
CA SER A 89 -0.85 -2.97 17.27
C SER A 89 -2.29 -3.38 17.59
N GLU A 90 -3.12 -2.45 18.09
CA GLU A 90 -4.53 -2.66 18.41
C GLU A 90 -5.45 -2.01 17.37
N MET A 91 -4.88 -1.48 16.27
CA MET A 91 -5.65 -0.94 15.16
C MET A 91 -5.92 -2.00 14.10
N ILE A 92 -7.17 -2.10 13.68
CA ILE A 92 -7.61 -2.97 12.60
C ILE A 92 -8.01 -2.09 11.41
N LEU A 93 -7.47 -2.37 10.22
CA LEU A 93 -8.02 -1.81 9.00
C LEU A 93 -9.40 -2.43 8.75
N SER A 94 -10.46 -1.67 8.98
CA SER A 94 -11.85 -2.16 8.88
C SER A 94 -12.51 -1.86 7.53
N GLY A 95 -11.93 -0.95 6.74
CA GLY A 95 -12.43 -0.62 5.42
C GLY A 95 -11.43 0.19 4.62
N PHE A 96 -11.47 0.06 3.30
CA PHE A 96 -10.62 0.85 2.41
C PHE A 96 -11.28 1.09 1.05
N THR A 97 -10.81 2.13 0.36
CA THR A 97 -11.09 2.37 -1.06
C THR A 97 -9.80 2.79 -1.74
N LEU A 98 -9.50 2.19 -2.89
CA LEU A 98 -8.44 2.63 -3.79
C LEU A 98 -9.03 3.06 -5.12
N ALA A 99 -8.65 4.25 -5.59
CA ALA A 99 -8.86 4.65 -6.97
C ALA A 99 -7.51 4.62 -7.69
N MET A 100 -7.43 3.78 -8.72
CA MET A 100 -6.20 3.55 -9.49
C MET A 100 -5.83 4.77 -10.34
N GLY A 101 -4.53 5.03 -10.47
CA GLY A 101 -4.01 5.99 -11.43
C GLY A 101 -4.12 5.48 -12.87
N SER A 102 -4.02 6.40 -13.83
CA SER A 102 -4.11 6.10 -15.27
C SER A 102 -2.79 5.60 -15.88
N THR A 103 -1.68 5.70 -15.15
CA THR A 103 -0.34 5.33 -15.63
C THR A 103 0.38 4.40 -14.65
N PRO A 104 1.12 3.38 -15.12
CA PRO A 104 1.93 2.53 -14.25
C PRO A 104 3.08 3.31 -13.59
N VAL A 105 3.17 3.25 -12.27
CA VAL A 105 4.30 3.80 -11.52
C VAL A 105 5.41 2.75 -11.45
N THR A 106 6.57 3.04 -12.03
CA THR A 106 7.68 2.06 -12.13
C THR A 106 8.91 2.41 -11.30
N GLU A 107 8.95 3.60 -10.70
CA GLU A 107 9.95 3.94 -9.69
C GLU A 107 9.44 3.45 -8.33
N LEU A 108 10.13 2.47 -7.76
CA LEU A 108 9.70 1.77 -6.55
C LEU A 108 10.62 2.01 -5.36
N ASN A 109 11.75 2.69 -5.56
CA ASN A 109 12.65 3.05 -4.47
C ASN A 109 12.31 4.41 -3.85
N ASN A 110 11.43 5.19 -4.48
CA ASN A 110 11.12 6.56 -4.07
C ASN A 110 9.65 6.93 -4.27
N VAL A 111 8.76 6.05 -3.81
CA VAL A 111 7.30 6.17 -3.92
C VAL A 111 6.78 7.32 -3.07
N ASP A 112 6.17 8.32 -3.68
CA ASP A 112 5.54 9.44 -2.98
C ASP A 112 4.30 8.99 -2.18
N VAL A 113 4.22 9.45 -0.93
CA VAL A 113 3.07 9.20 -0.05
C VAL A 113 2.67 10.50 0.63
N CYS A 114 1.38 10.84 0.52
CA CYS A 114 0.80 12.00 1.18
C CYS A 114 -0.53 11.60 1.82
N LEU A 115 -0.62 11.56 3.15
CA LEU A 115 -1.82 11.15 3.88
C LEU A 115 -2.19 12.16 4.98
N ARG A 116 -3.46 12.19 5.36
CA ARG A 116 -3.98 12.97 6.49
C ARG A 116 -5.11 12.24 7.18
N VAL A 117 -5.19 12.37 8.51
CA VAL A 117 -6.41 12.03 9.26
C VAL A 117 -7.45 13.10 8.93
N VAL A 118 -8.64 12.68 8.51
CA VAL A 118 -9.72 13.60 8.12
C VAL A 118 -10.77 13.73 9.20
N SER A 119 -10.96 12.68 9.98
CA SER A 119 -11.86 12.64 11.10
C SER A 119 -11.47 11.49 12.02
N HIS A 120 -11.91 11.62 13.25
CA HIS A 120 -11.86 10.59 14.28
C HIS A 120 -13.22 10.62 14.99
N SER A 121 -13.87 9.47 15.11
CA SER A 121 -15.18 9.35 15.76
C SER A 121 -15.24 8.07 16.57
N GLY A 122 -15.40 8.20 17.89
CA GLY A 122 -15.35 7.05 18.80
C GLY A 122 -14.00 6.35 18.72
N ASP A 123 -14.01 5.10 18.24
CA ASP A 123 -12.82 4.28 18.04
C ASP A 123 -12.45 4.13 16.55
N HIS A 124 -13.03 4.96 15.66
CA HIS A 124 -12.77 4.94 14.22
C HIS A 124 -11.90 6.10 13.76
N TYR A 125 -10.84 5.79 13.01
CA TYR A 125 -9.92 6.74 12.42
C TYR A 125 -10.04 6.70 10.89
N PHE A 126 -10.29 7.87 10.30
CA PHE A 126 -10.43 8.01 8.86
C PHE A 126 -9.20 8.70 8.30
N VAL A 127 -8.48 8.02 7.40
CA VAL A 127 -7.28 8.54 6.75
C VAL A 127 -7.53 8.61 5.25
N ARG A 128 -7.16 9.72 4.62
CA ARG A 128 -7.19 9.86 3.16
C ARG A 128 -5.90 10.43 2.62
N GLY A 129 -5.64 10.16 1.36
CA GLY A 129 -4.60 10.83 0.61
C GLY A 129 -4.20 10.00 -0.60
N ASN A 130 -2.92 10.07 -0.96
CA ASN A 130 -2.40 9.44 -2.17
C ASN A 130 -1.15 8.62 -1.86
N VAL A 131 -0.98 7.54 -2.61
CA VAL A 131 0.30 6.89 -2.85
C VAL A 131 0.56 7.05 -4.34
N GLU A 132 1.53 7.88 -4.70
CA GLU A 132 1.79 8.30 -6.07
C GLU A 132 0.51 8.82 -6.74
N ASN A 133 0.13 8.23 -7.89
CA ASN A 133 -1.07 8.57 -8.63
C ASN A 133 -2.32 7.81 -8.16
N MET A 134 -2.24 7.00 -7.10
CA MET A 134 -3.37 6.25 -6.54
C MET A 134 -3.97 6.99 -5.35
N ARG A 135 -5.30 7.20 -5.36
CA ARG A 135 -6.01 7.79 -4.22
C ARG A 135 -6.43 6.68 -3.26
N VAL A 136 -6.20 6.89 -1.98
CA VAL A 136 -6.51 5.95 -0.91
C VAL A 136 -7.39 6.59 0.15
N GLN A 137 -8.36 5.82 0.63
CA GLN A 137 -9.15 6.11 1.81
C GLN A 137 -9.14 4.87 2.70
N LEU A 138 -8.81 5.06 3.97
CA LEU A 138 -8.66 3.98 4.95
C LEU A 138 -9.52 4.31 6.16
N THR A 139 -10.21 3.30 6.67
CA THR A 139 -10.90 3.34 7.96
C THR A 139 -10.22 2.33 8.87
N PHE A 140 -9.75 2.81 10.01
CA PHE A 140 -9.23 1.96 11.07
C PHE A 140 -10.19 1.95 12.25
N TYR A 141 -10.32 0.79 12.88
CA TYR A 141 -11.00 0.61 14.15
C TYR A 141 -9.98 0.30 15.24
N TYR A 142 -10.04 0.99 16.37
CA TYR A 142 -9.11 0.83 17.49
C TYR A 142 -9.73 -0.02 18.60
N LEU A 143 -9.17 -1.21 18.81
CA LEU A 143 -9.59 -2.10 19.89
C LEU A 143 -8.96 -1.64 21.21
N LYS A 144 -9.67 -0.81 21.99
CA LYS A 144 -9.28 -0.58 23.38
C LYS A 144 -9.41 -1.88 24.17
N LYS A 145 -8.30 -2.58 24.39
CA LYS A 145 -8.27 -3.68 25.35
C LYS A 145 -8.33 -3.06 26.75
N SER A 146 -9.45 -3.28 27.44
CA SER A 146 -9.65 -2.97 28.86
C SER A 146 -8.72 -3.75 29.76
#